data_AF-A0A848HG29-F1
#
_entry.id   AF-A0A848HG29-F1
#
_cell.length_a   1.000
_cell.length_b   1.000
_cell.length_c   1.000
_cell.angle_alpha   90.00
_cell.angle_beta   90.00
_cell.angle_gamma   90.00
#
_symmetry.space_group_name_H-M   'P 1'
#
loop_
_entity.id
_entity.type
_entity.pdbx_description
1 polymer ?
#
loop_
_entity_poly.entity_id
_entity_poly.type
_entity_poly.pdbx_seq_one_letter_code
_entity_poly.pdbx_strand_id
1 'polypeptide(L)'
;MAELEATQHVPAAPASVLRSLNLLAHRLERVLVSLGADGGADTELRSIAGGILEAAQRSPDVALASIYRNQIAGPYAVRHCVEVAIICALVAPAIPTIAAALTMNAGMVRLVETFQLRDCALSDEERRAVLHHPAESAELLRRAGVDDEAWIACVLAHHELDDGSGYPEGRRAGDIPEAARLIGMADRYCAMVSARNYRRSLLPPDALRKLRADGNHQRLMAAFEQDIGEYPPGTLVRLANGETGVVSSRRGEDGAIQVHTLRDTLGVPFLPFEQRSTREPHFAIAGALHEDSAGLRFSMRQIWGDAAAV
;
A
#
# COMPACT_ATOMS: atom_id res chain seq x y z
N MET A 1 -20.24 33.10 45.71
CA MET A 1 -20.75 31.99 44.88
C MET A 1 -20.37 32.26 43.44
N ALA A 2 -19.23 31.75 43.02
CA ALA A 2 -18.85 31.67 41.62
C ALA A 2 -18.07 30.36 41.49
N GLU A 3 -18.78 29.30 41.10
CA GLU A 3 -18.17 28.03 40.72
C GLU A 3 -17.40 28.26 39.42
N LEU A 4 -16.09 28.04 39.48
CA LEU A 4 -15.27 27.88 38.29
C LEU A 4 -15.63 26.55 37.65
N GLU A 5 -16.37 26.60 36.54
CA GLU A 5 -16.58 25.46 35.67
C GLU A 5 -15.22 24.98 35.14
N ALA A 6 -14.76 23.86 35.68
CA ALA A 6 -13.64 23.12 35.15
C ALA A 6 -14.01 22.67 33.73
N THR A 7 -13.43 23.34 32.73
CA THR A 7 -13.55 22.95 31.33
C THR A 7 -12.97 21.55 31.20
N GLN A 8 -13.83 20.54 31.10
CA GLN A 8 -13.42 19.18 30.81
C GLN A 8 -12.67 19.20 29.48
N HIS A 9 -11.36 18.98 29.55
CA HIS A 9 -10.53 18.79 28.37
C HIS A 9 -10.95 17.46 27.75
N VAL A 10 -11.93 17.50 26.84
CA VAL A 10 -12.26 16.36 25.99
C VAL A 10 -10.99 16.10 25.15
N PRO A 11 -10.31 14.95 25.33
CA PRO A 11 -9.14 14.66 24.51
C PRO A 11 -9.56 14.68 23.05
N ALA A 12 -8.83 15.45 22.22
CA ALA A 12 -9.09 15.50 20.79
C ALA A 12 -9.13 14.06 20.24
N ALA A 13 -10.19 13.72 19.51
CA ALA A 13 -10.32 12.40 18.90
C ALA A 13 -9.04 12.10 18.09
N PRO A 14 -8.45 10.90 18.21
CA PRO A 14 -7.21 10.58 17.52
C PRO A 14 -7.39 10.80 16.01
N ALA A 15 -6.48 11.57 15.40
CA ALA A 15 -6.62 11.99 14.01
C ALA A 15 -6.72 10.78 13.07
N SER A 16 -7.76 10.71 12.21
CA SER A 16 -7.94 9.58 11.30
C SER A 16 -6.67 9.25 10.50
N VAL A 17 -6.30 7.97 10.48
CA VAL A 17 -5.19 7.44 9.68
C VAL A 17 -5.51 7.58 8.20
N LEU A 18 -6.73 7.24 7.78
CA LEU A 18 -7.14 7.36 6.38
C LEU A 18 -7.10 8.82 5.88
N ARG A 19 -7.59 9.75 6.70
CA ARG A 19 -7.50 11.19 6.37
C ARG A 19 -6.06 11.65 6.25
N SER A 20 -5.20 11.20 7.17
CA SER A 20 -3.77 11.55 7.16
C SER A 20 -3.09 11.04 5.89
N LEU A 21 -3.32 9.78 5.51
CA LEU A 21 -2.79 9.20 4.28
C LEU A 21 -3.27 9.95 3.02
N ASN A 22 -4.55 10.36 2.97
CA ASN A 22 -5.08 11.14 1.86
C ASN A 22 -4.48 12.56 1.76
N LEU A 23 -4.25 13.22 2.89
CA LEU A 23 -3.56 14.52 2.92
C LEU A 23 -2.10 14.38 2.43
N LEU A 24 -1.42 13.30 2.83
CA LEU A 24 -0.05 13.00 2.41
C LEU A 24 0.02 12.67 0.91
N ALA A 25 -0.95 11.91 0.38
CA ALA A 25 -1.05 11.63 -1.06
C ALA A 25 -1.22 12.91 -1.88
N HIS A 26 -2.06 13.84 -1.44
CA HIS A 26 -2.25 15.12 -2.13
C HIS A 26 -1.01 16.03 -2.05
N ARG A 27 -0.28 16.01 -0.93
CA ARG A 27 1.04 16.67 -0.84
C ARG A 27 2.04 16.05 -1.80
N LEU A 28 2.10 14.72 -1.87
CA LEU A 28 2.98 14.00 -2.78
C LEU A 28 2.68 14.35 -4.25
N GLU A 29 1.41 14.37 -4.64
CA GLU A 29 0.98 14.77 -5.99
C GLU A 29 1.57 16.13 -6.38
N ARG A 30 1.43 17.14 -5.52
CA ARG A 30 1.97 18.47 -5.77
C ARG A 30 3.49 18.46 -5.96
N VAL A 31 4.22 17.73 -5.12
CA VAL A 31 5.68 17.64 -5.18
C VAL A 31 6.15 16.91 -6.44
N LEU A 32 5.50 15.80 -6.81
CA LEU A 32 5.86 15.03 -8.00
C LEU A 32 5.59 15.81 -9.30
N VAL A 33 4.54 16.63 -9.33
CA VAL A 33 4.20 17.47 -10.50
C VAL A 33 5.22 18.59 -10.72
N SER A 34 5.80 19.14 -9.64
CA SER A 34 6.80 20.21 -9.69
C SER A 34 8.24 19.72 -9.54
N LEU A 35 8.47 18.39 -9.56
CA LEU A 35 9.77 17.81 -9.27
C LEU A 35 10.81 18.26 -10.30
N GLY A 36 11.94 18.79 -9.82
CA GLY A 36 13.03 19.30 -10.65
C GLY A 36 12.90 20.77 -11.09
N ALA A 37 11.82 21.47 -10.73
CA ALA A 37 11.66 22.91 -10.95
C ALA A 37 12.10 23.77 -9.76
N ASP A 38 11.89 23.27 -8.53
CA ASP A 38 12.13 24.01 -7.29
C ASP A 38 13.11 23.27 -6.36
N GLY A 39 13.93 24.01 -5.62
CA GLY A 39 14.75 23.47 -4.53
C GLY A 39 13.91 23.20 -3.28
N GLY A 40 14.21 22.12 -2.55
CA GLY A 40 13.56 21.79 -1.26
C GLY A 40 12.63 20.57 -1.29
N ALA A 41 12.57 19.82 -2.40
CA ALA A 41 11.78 18.61 -2.50
C ALA A 41 12.23 17.52 -1.50
N ASP A 42 13.53 17.42 -1.21
CA ASP A 42 14.08 16.43 -0.25
C ASP A 42 13.41 16.53 1.13
N THR A 43 13.33 17.74 1.70
CA THR A 43 12.73 17.95 3.03
C THR A 43 11.25 17.60 3.05
N GLU A 44 10.50 18.00 2.01
CA GLU A 44 9.07 17.72 1.92
C GLU A 44 8.80 16.23 1.69
N LEU A 45 9.57 15.56 0.83
CA LEU A 45 9.45 14.11 0.59
C LEU A 45 9.77 13.31 1.85
N ARG A 46 10.78 13.69 2.63
CA ARG A 46 11.08 13.08 3.94
C ARG A 46 9.98 13.34 4.96
N SER A 47 9.39 14.54 4.96
CA SER A 47 8.22 14.85 5.80
C SER A 47 7.03 13.96 5.44
N ILE A 48 6.76 13.76 4.15
CA ILE A 48 5.69 12.88 3.67
C ILE A 48 5.98 11.43 4.07
N ALA A 49 7.21 10.95 3.86
CA ALA A 49 7.63 9.61 4.28
C ALA A 49 7.47 9.39 5.79
N GLY A 50 7.82 10.39 6.61
CA GLY A 50 7.61 10.37 8.06
C GLY A 50 6.14 10.29 8.45
N GLY A 51 5.29 11.07 7.78
CA GLY A 51 3.84 11.02 7.98
C GLY A 51 3.23 9.66 7.62
N ILE A 52 3.68 9.02 6.54
CA ILE A 52 3.23 7.68 6.16
C ILE A 52 3.68 6.64 7.20
N LEU A 53 4.93 6.73 7.66
CA LEU A 53 5.45 5.86 8.70
C LEU A 53 4.62 5.98 9.99
N GLU A 54 4.36 7.20 10.44
CA GLU A 54 3.54 7.46 11.63
C GLU A 54 2.12 6.91 11.44
N ALA A 55 1.48 7.16 10.30
CA ALA A 55 0.15 6.66 9.98
C ALA A 55 0.08 5.12 10.00
N ALA A 56 1.06 4.46 9.36
CA ALA A 56 1.18 3.01 9.31
C ALA A 56 1.44 2.39 10.70
N GLN A 57 2.21 3.06 11.56
CA GLN A 57 2.46 2.61 12.94
C GLN A 57 1.24 2.81 13.84
N ARG A 58 0.49 3.90 13.65
CA ARG A 58 -0.71 4.21 14.45
C ARG A 58 -1.85 3.23 14.19
N SER A 59 -2.05 2.82 12.94
CA SER A 59 -2.98 1.74 12.62
C SER A 59 -2.53 1.00 11.36
N PRO A 60 -1.74 -0.08 11.52
CA PRO A 60 -1.33 -0.92 10.40
C PRO A 60 -2.53 -1.48 9.62
N ASP A 61 -3.60 -1.82 10.34
CA ASP A 61 -4.77 -2.45 9.75
C ASP A 61 -5.56 -1.46 8.88
N VAL A 62 -5.73 -0.20 9.30
CA VAL A 62 -6.34 0.84 8.46
C VAL A 62 -5.45 1.17 7.27
N ALA A 63 -4.12 1.26 7.47
CA ALA A 63 -3.18 1.55 6.40
C ALA A 63 -3.24 0.47 5.30
N LEU A 64 -3.22 -0.81 5.67
CA LEU A 64 -3.39 -1.92 4.73
C LEU A 64 -4.77 -1.90 4.07
N ALA A 65 -5.84 -1.76 4.85
CA ALA A 65 -7.19 -1.72 4.30
C ALA A 65 -7.39 -0.56 3.33
N SER A 66 -6.67 0.56 3.48
CA SER A 66 -6.72 1.65 2.51
C SER A 66 -6.22 1.26 1.11
N ILE A 67 -5.29 0.30 1.02
CA ILE A 67 -4.79 -0.28 -0.23
C ILE A 67 -5.88 -1.17 -0.84
N TYR A 68 -6.32 -2.21 -0.13
CA TYR A 68 -7.24 -3.23 -0.68
C TYR A 68 -8.67 -2.72 -0.93
N ARG A 69 -9.06 -1.63 -0.26
CA ARG A 69 -10.35 -0.97 -0.49
C ARG A 69 -10.24 0.24 -1.42
N ASN A 70 -9.06 0.50 -2.00
CA ASN A 70 -8.81 1.60 -2.94
C ASN A 70 -9.27 2.97 -2.38
N GLN A 71 -8.79 3.31 -1.18
CA GLN A 71 -9.26 4.50 -0.42
C GLN A 71 -8.24 5.64 -0.38
N ILE A 72 -7.05 5.43 -0.95
CA ILE A 72 -6.07 6.49 -1.14
C ILE A 72 -6.50 7.34 -2.34
N ALA A 73 -6.68 8.64 -2.11
CA ALA A 73 -7.14 9.61 -3.08
C ALA A 73 -6.05 9.99 -4.09
N GLY A 74 -6.49 10.55 -5.23
CA GLY A 74 -5.62 11.07 -6.28
C GLY A 74 -5.43 10.12 -7.47
N PRO A 75 -4.61 10.54 -8.46
CA PRO A 75 -4.34 9.73 -9.64
C PRO A 75 -3.63 8.41 -9.31
N TYR A 76 -3.80 7.40 -10.17
CA TYR A 76 -3.22 6.07 -9.95
C TYR A 76 -1.70 6.11 -9.71
N ALA A 77 -0.97 6.94 -10.47
CA ALA A 77 0.48 7.03 -10.34
C ALA A 77 0.93 7.46 -8.93
N VAL A 78 0.25 8.45 -8.35
CA VAL A 78 0.53 8.95 -6.99
C VAL A 78 0.07 7.94 -5.96
N ARG A 79 -1.17 7.46 -6.11
CA ARG A 79 -1.77 6.47 -5.20
C ARG A 79 -0.86 5.25 -5.06
N HIS A 80 -0.43 4.68 -6.19
CA HIS A 80 0.42 3.49 -6.22
C HIS A 80 1.74 3.72 -5.46
N CYS A 81 2.38 4.89 -5.60
CA CYS A 81 3.58 5.22 -4.84
C CYS A 81 3.31 5.26 -3.32
N VAL A 82 2.15 5.77 -2.90
CA VAL A 82 1.74 5.76 -1.48
C VAL A 82 1.45 4.35 -0.99
N GLU A 83 0.77 3.51 -1.78
CA GLU A 83 0.50 2.10 -1.45
C GLU A 83 1.81 1.33 -1.21
N VAL A 84 2.80 1.50 -2.10
CA VAL A 84 4.12 0.87 -1.98
C VAL A 84 4.87 1.40 -0.76
N ALA A 85 4.79 2.71 -0.49
CA ALA A 85 5.39 3.33 0.69
C ALA A 85 4.79 2.83 2.01
N ILE A 86 3.47 2.59 2.07
CA ILE A 86 2.80 1.97 3.22
C ILE A 86 3.35 0.57 3.48
N ILE A 87 3.47 -0.26 2.43
CA ILE A 87 4.04 -1.61 2.56
C ILE A 87 5.49 -1.55 3.06
N CYS A 88 6.30 -0.66 2.50
CA CYS A 88 7.68 -0.47 2.96
C CYS A 88 7.75 0.01 4.42
N ALA A 89 6.86 0.92 4.84
CA ALA A 89 6.79 1.39 6.21
C ALA A 89 6.43 0.29 7.22
N LEU A 90 5.65 -0.71 6.80
CA LEU A 90 5.28 -1.85 7.64
C LEU A 90 6.39 -2.91 7.74
N VAL A 91 7.09 -3.17 6.63
CA VAL A 91 8.09 -4.26 6.55
C VAL A 91 9.50 -3.80 6.96
N ALA A 92 9.90 -2.59 6.58
CA ALA A 92 11.21 -2.01 6.91
C ALA A 92 11.07 -0.50 7.17
N PRO A 93 10.75 -0.09 8.42
CA PRO A 93 10.39 1.28 8.77
C PRO A 93 11.59 2.25 8.77
N ALA A 94 12.08 2.59 7.58
CA ALA A 94 13.18 3.52 7.38
C ALA A 94 12.76 4.65 6.42
N ILE A 95 12.90 5.90 6.87
CA ILE A 95 12.53 7.09 6.08
C ILE A 95 13.15 7.10 4.68
N PRO A 96 14.45 6.79 4.47
CA PRO A 96 15.02 6.75 3.12
C PRO A 96 14.37 5.70 2.22
N THR A 97 14.01 4.52 2.74
CA THR A 97 13.33 3.46 1.99
C THR A 97 11.91 3.89 1.60
N ILE A 98 11.18 4.51 2.53
CA ILE A 98 9.82 4.99 2.29
C ILE A 98 9.85 6.15 1.28
N ALA A 99 10.81 7.06 1.41
CA ALA A 99 11.02 8.16 0.46
C ALA A 99 11.37 7.63 -0.95
N ALA A 100 12.23 6.61 -1.05
CA ALA A 100 12.51 5.91 -2.30
C ALA A 100 11.26 5.28 -2.92
N ALA A 101 10.43 4.60 -2.13
CA ALA A 101 9.15 4.06 -2.60
C ALA A 101 8.20 5.15 -3.14
N LEU A 102 8.14 6.31 -2.49
CA LEU A 102 7.30 7.43 -2.93
C LEU A 102 7.72 8.04 -4.27
N THR A 103 9.00 7.89 -4.63
CA THR A 103 9.58 8.59 -5.79
C THR A 103 10.11 7.67 -6.88
N MET A 104 10.06 6.34 -6.70
CA MET A 104 10.65 5.37 -7.64
C MET A 104 10.13 5.51 -9.08
N ASN A 105 8.89 5.98 -9.22
CA ASN A 105 8.20 6.16 -10.50
C ASN A 105 8.06 7.63 -10.92
N ALA A 106 8.79 8.56 -10.31
CA ALA A 106 8.66 10.01 -10.56
C ALA A 106 8.81 10.36 -12.05
N GLY A 107 9.74 9.71 -12.76
CA GLY A 107 9.99 9.88 -14.19
C GLY A 107 8.86 9.40 -15.10
N MET A 108 7.88 8.64 -14.60
CA MET A 108 6.78 8.14 -15.42
C MET A 108 5.39 8.54 -14.95
N VAL A 109 5.26 9.42 -13.95
CA VAL A 109 3.95 9.81 -13.36
C VAL A 109 2.93 10.20 -14.44
N ARG A 110 3.32 11.05 -15.39
CA ARG A 110 2.44 11.51 -16.50
C ARG A 110 2.11 10.40 -17.51
N LEU A 111 3.06 9.50 -17.77
CA LEU A 111 2.88 8.39 -18.72
C LEU A 111 1.93 7.34 -18.18
N VAL A 112 2.06 6.99 -16.90
CA VAL A 112 1.22 6.00 -16.22
C VAL A 112 -0.26 6.35 -16.29
N GLU A 113 -0.60 7.63 -16.11
CA GLU A 113 -2.00 8.09 -16.24
C GLU A 113 -2.56 7.85 -17.64
N THR A 114 -1.75 8.09 -18.67
CA THR A 114 -2.14 7.85 -20.07
C THR A 114 -2.35 6.37 -20.34
N PHE A 115 -1.47 5.51 -19.83
CA PHE A 115 -1.57 4.06 -20.00
C PHE A 115 -2.83 3.47 -19.35
N GLN A 116 -3.25 3.99 -18.20
CA GLN A 116 -4.46 3.53 -17.51
C GLN A 116 -5.76 3.80 -18.28
N LEU A 117 -5.75 4.70 -19.27
CA LEU A 117 -6.92 5.05 -20.05
C LEU A 117 -7.10 4.21 -21.33
N ARG A 118 -6.15 3.33 -21.65
CA ARG A 118 -6.12 2.60 -22.92
C ARG A 118 -6.02 1.10 -22.70
N ASP A 119 -6.75 0.35 -23.52
CA ASP A 119 -6.68 -1.12 -23.58
C ASP A 119 -5.92 -1.54 -24.84
N CYS A 120 -4.67 -1.11 -24.95
CA CYS A 120 -3.79 -1.46 -26.06
C CYS A 120 -2.38 -1.76 -25.57
N ALA A 121 -1.63 -2.54 -26.35
CA ALA A 121 -0.22 -2.77 -26.08
C ALA A 121 0.56 -1.44 -26.14
N LEU A 122 1.62 -1.33 -25.33
CA LEU A 122 2.54 -0.20 -25.39
C LEU A 122 3.29 -0.21 -26.73
N SER A 123 3.45 0.97 -27.31
CA SER A 123 4.38 1.19 -28.41
C SER A 123 5.83 0.98 -27.96
N ASP A 124 6.76 0.82 -28.91
CA ASP A 124 8.18 0.67 -28.61
C ASP A 124 8.77 1.90 -27.88
N GLU A 125 8.23 3.09 -28.12
CA GLU A 125 8.62 4.32 -27.42
C GLU A 125 8.13 4.30 -25.97
N GLU A 126 6.87 3.97 -25.74
CA GLU A 126 6.31 3.85 -24.40
C GLU A 126 7.00 2.75 -23.60
N ARG A 127 7.33 1.61 -24.23
CA ARG A 127 8.11 0.54 -23.61
C ARG A 127 9.52 1.01 -23.24
N ARG A 128 10.19 1.80 -24.10
CA ARG A 128 11.50 2.40 -23.76
C ARG A 128 11.39 3.36 -22.59
N ALA A 129 10.34 4.18 -22.53
CA ALA A 129 10.11 5.08 -21.41
C ALA A 129 9.88 4.30 -20.10
N VAL A 130 9.10 3.22 -20.14
CA VAL A 130 8.93 2.33 -18.98
C VAL A 130 10.25 1.68 -18.55
N LEU A 131 11.13 1.29 -19.46
CA LEU A 131 12.43 0.72 -19.08
C LEU A 131 13.41 1.79 -18.55
N HIS A 132 13.25 3.04 -18.97
CA HIS A 132 14.14 4.15 -18.61
C HIS A 132 13.71 4.92 -17.35
N HIS A 133 12.45 4.80 -16.91
CA HIS A 133 11.93 5.60 -15.81
C HIS A 133 12.73 5.52 -14.49
N PRO A 134 13.46 4.45 -14.12
CA PRO A 134 14.27 4.47 -12.91
C PRO A 134 15.39 5.52 -13.00
N ALA A 135 16.03 5.61 -14.18
CA ALA A 135 17.08 6.59 -14.46
C ALA A 135 16.51 8.01 -14.52
N GLU A 136 15.37 8.19 -15.18
CA GLU A 136 14.68 9.49 -15.25
C GLU A 136 14.23 9.96 -13.86
N SER A 137 13.69 9.06 -13.02
CA SER A 137 13.30 9.37 -11.64
C SER A 137 14.50 9.80 -10.79
N ALA A 138 15.62 9.09 -10.90
CA ALA A 138 16.85 9.45 -10.22
C ALA A 138 17.39 10.82 -10.65
N GLU A 139 17.34 11.12 -11.96
CA GLU A 139 17.76 12.43 -12.47
C GLU A 139 16.87 13.56 -11.96
N LEU A 140 15.54 13.39 -11.97
CA LEU A 140 14.60 14.37 -11.44
C LEU A 140 14.84 14.64 -9.94
N LEU A 141 15.10 13.60 -9.16
CA LEU A 141 15.39 13.72 -7.72
C LEU A 141 16.68 14.49 -7.47
N ARG A 142 17.76 14.17 -8.21
CA ARG A 142 19.02 14.92 -8.11
C ARG A 142 18.84 16.39 -8.48
N ARG A 143 18.11 16.69 -9.56
CA ARG A 143 17.78 18.08 -9.95
C ARG A 143 16.95 18.80 -8.87
N ALA A 144 16.14 18.07 -8.12
CA ALA A 144 15.35 18.60 -7.00
C ALA A 144 16.12 18.72 -5.67
N GLY A 145 17.43 18.42 -5.67
CA GLY A 145 18.32 18.56 -4.51
C GLY A 145 18.36 17.35 -3.57
N VAL A 146 17.99 16.16 -4.04
CA VAL A 146 18.15 14.91 -3.28
C VAL A 146 19.57 14.37 -3.50
N ASP A 147 20.44 14.54 -2.50
CA ASP A 147 21.84 14.09 -2.52
C ASP A 147 22.09 12.74 -1.79
N ASP A 148 21.01 12.08 -1.36
CA ASP A 148 21.07 10.79 -0.65
C ASP A 148 21.28 9.64 -1.64
N GLU A 149 22.54 9.24 -1.86
CA GLU A 149 22.88 8.19 -2.82
C GLU A 149 22.28 6.82 -2.45
N ALA A 150 21.96 6.54 -1.18
CA ALA A 150 21.29 5.30 -0.81
C ALA A 150 19.83 5.30 -1.29
N TRP A 151 19.14 6.44 -1.17
CA TRP A 151 17.81 6.64 -1.75
C TRP A 151 17.88 6.53 -3.27
N ILE A 152 18.79 7.26 -3.94
CA ILE A 152 18.91 7.23 -5.40
C ILE A 152 19.24 5.81 -5.90
N ALA A 153 20.11 5.07 -5.22
CA ALA A 153 20.42 3.68 -5.56
C ALA A 153 19.18 2.77 -5.47
N CYS A 154 18.29 3.01 -4.50
CA CYS A 154 17.03 2.28 -4.41
C CYS A 154 16.09 2.59 -5.58
N VAL A 155 15.97 3.87 -5.96
CA VAL A 155 15.17 4.30 -7.10
C VAL A 155 15.71 3.71 -8.40
N LEU A 156 17.03 3.66 -8.59
CA LEU A 156 17.63 3.07 -9.80
C LEU A 156 17.41 1.56 -9.88
N ALA A 157 17.47 0.85 -8.74
CA ALA A 157 17.54 -0.60 -8.72
C ALA A 157 16.22 -1.31 -8.36
N HIS A 158 15.10 -0.60 -8.20
CA HIS A 158 13.84 -1.22 -7.75
C HIS A 158 13.22 -2.23 -8.74
N HIS A 159 13.65 -2.22 -10.00
CA HIS A 159 13.30 -3.24 -11.00
C HIS A 159 14.41 -4.25 -11.29
N GLU A 160 15.54 -4.17 -10.58
CA GLU A 160 16.61 -5.15 -10.70
C GLU A 160 16.24 -6.46 -10.01
N LEU A 161 16.73 -7.57 -10.55
CA LEU A 161 16.46 -8.92 -10.07
C LEU A 161 17.78 -9.67 -9.86
N ASP A 162 17.83 -10.51 -8.84
CA ASP A 162 19.07 -11.19 -8.40
C ASP A 162 19.78 -11.99 -9.49
N ASP A 163 19.02 -12.54 -10.45
CA ASP A 163 19.52 -13.32 -11.57
C ASP A 163 20.08 -12.47 -12.73
N GLY A 164 19.90 -11.14 -12.67
CA GLY A 164 20.28 -10.18 -13.71
C GLY A 164 19.24 -9.99 -14.81
N SER A 165 18.04 -10.56 -14.69
CA SER A 165 16.95 -10.40 -15.67
C SER A 165 16.16 -9.09 -15.51
N GLY A 166 16.45 -8.32 -14.46
CA GLY A 166 15.88 -7.01 -14.20
C GLY A 166 16.44 -5.88 -15.09
N TYR A 167 16.02 -4.66 -14.80
CA TYR A 167 16.38 -3.46 -15.57
C TYR A 167 16.55 -2.26 -14.62
N PRO A 168 17.23 -1.18 -15.05
CA PRO A 168 17.78 -0.91 -16.38
C PRO A 168 19.17 -1.48 -16.68
N GLU A 169 19.95 -1.85 -15.66
CA GLU A 169 21.36 -2.23 -15.78
C GLU A 169 21.59 -3.74 -15.76
N GLY A 170 20.61 -4.54 -15.34
CA GLY A 170 20.73 -5.99 -15.23
C GLY A 170 21.66 -6.41 -14.09
N ARG A 171 21.57 -5.69 -12.96
CA ARG A 171 22.40 -5.90 -11.77
C ARG A 171 22.16 -7.29 -11.20
N ARG A 172 23.20 -7.86 -10.58
CA ARG A 172 23.11 -9.14 -9.88
C ARG A 172 23.06 -8.92 -8.37
N ALA A 173 22.72 -9.97 -7.63
CA ALA A 173 22.44 -9.91 -6.20
C ALA A 173 23.45 -9.10 -5.33
N GLY A 174 24.74 -9.10 -5.65
CA GLY A 174 25.74 -8.32 -4.88
C GLY A 174 25.53 -6.79 -4.94
N ASP A 175 24.88 -6.31 -6.01
CA ASP A 175 24.87 -4.89 -6.39
C ASP A 175 23.49 -4.23 -6.20
N ILE A 176 22.51 -4.98 -5.69
CA ILE A 176 21.15 -4.51 -5.48
C ILE A 176 20.94 -4.23 -3.97
N PRO A 177 20.67 -2.98 -3.56
CA PRO A 177 20.35 -2.67 -2.17
C PRO A 177 19.17 -3.49 -1.64
N GLU A 178 19.23 -3.92 -0.38
CA GLU A 178 18.13 -4.67 0.25
C GLU A 178 16.80 -3.88 0.22
N ALA A 179 16.87 -2.57 0.47
CA ALA A 179 15.72 -1.69 0.37
C ALA A 179 15.14 -1.63 -1.06
N ALA A 180 15.98 -1.66 -2.11
CA ALA A 180 15.51 -1.67 -3.50
C ALA A 180 14.72 -2.95 -3.82
N ARG A 181 15.16 -4.10 -3.29
CA ARG A 181 14.46 -5.39 -3.44
C ARG A 181 13.10 -5.38 -2.75
N LEU A 182 13.04 -4.82 -1.54
CA LEU A 182 11.76 -4.66 -0.83
C LEU A 182 10.81 -3.77 -1.62
N ILE A 183 11.30 -2.61 -2.10
CA ILE A 183 10.52 -1.68 -2.92
C ILE A 183 10.01 -2.37 -4.18
N GLY A 184 10.86 -3.08 -4.93
CA GLY A 184 10.45 -3.82 -6.12
C GLY A 184 9.43 -4.94 -5.85
N MET A 185 9.56 -5.62 -4.71
CA MET A 185 8.58 -6.63 -4.28
C MET A 185 7.23 -5.98 -3.92
N ALA A 186 7.26 -4.87 -3.17
CA ALA A 186 6.07 -4.09 -2.81
C ALA A 186 5.40 -3.48 -4.06
N ASP A 187 6.17 -2.96 -5.01
CA ASP A 187 5.70 -2.43 -6.29
C ASP A 187 4.91 -3.48 -7.08
N ARG A 188 5.52 -4.66 -7.31
CA ARG A 188 4.86 -5.78 -7.98
C ARG A 188 3.62 -6.23 -7.22
N TYR A 189 3.69 -6.30 -5.89
CA TYR A 189 2.56 -6.68 -5.06
C TYR A 189 1.37 -5.73 -5.21
N CYS A 190 1.58 -4.42 -4.99
CA CYS A 190 0.56 -3.39 -5.13
C CYS A 190 -0.01 -3.39 -6.56
N ALA A 191 0.83 -3.52 -7.59
CA ALA A 191 0.37 -3.60 -8.97
C ALA A 191 -0.53 -4.83 -9.25
N MET A 192 -0.36 -5.92 -8.50
CA MET A 192 -1.21 -7.11 -8.60
C MET A 192 -2.54 -6.98 -7.86
N VAL A 193 -2.55 -6.38 -6.67
CA VAL A 193 -3.76 -6.30 -5.80
C VAL A 193 -4.59 -5.03 -6.04
N SER A 194 -4.02 -4.00 -6.64
CA SER A 194 -4.73 -2.78 -7.01
C SER A 194 -5.50 -2.99 -8.32
N ALA A 195 -6.81 -2.68 -8.31
CA ALA A 195 -7.64 -2.78 -9.51
C ALA A 195 -7.21 -1.72 -10.54
N ARG A 196 -7.05 -2.14 -11.81
CA ARG A 196 -6.79 -1.26 -12.96
C ARG A 196 -8.01 -1.29 -13.89
N ASN A 197 -8.21 -0.23 -14.67
CA ASN A 197 -9.39 -0.09 -15.55
C ASN A 197 -9.62 -1.29 -16.49
N TYR A 198 -8.55 -1.96 -16.91
CA TYR A 198 -8.57 -3.05 -17.89
C TYR A 198 -8.35 -4.44 -17.28
N ARG A 199 -8.04 -4.54 -15.97
CA ARG A 199 -7.68 -5.83 -15.34
C ARG A 199 -8.20 -5.93 -13.92
N ARG A 200 -8.91 -7.04 -13.65
CA ARG A 200 -9.29 -7.43 -12.30
C ARG A 200 -8.04 -7.65 -11.45
N SER A 201 -8.00 -7.06 -10.26
CA SER A 201 -6.94 -7.31 -9.29
C SER A 201 -6.87 -8.79 -8.93
N LEU A 202 -5.67 -9.28 -8.61
CA LEU A 202 -5.48 -10.57 -7.97
C LEU A 202 -5.92 -10.47 -6.50
N LEU A 203 -6.40 -11.60 -5.96
CA LEU A 203 -6.63 -11.72 -4.52
C LEU A 203 -5.28 -11.77 -3.79
N PRO A 204 -5.18 -11.26 -2.55
CA PRO A 204 -3.93 -11.22 -1.81
C PRO A 204 -3.19 -12.57 -1.69
N PRO A 205 -3.87 -13.72 -1.43
CA PRO A 205 -3.20 -15.02 -1.42
C PRO A 205 -2.58 -15.40 -2.77
N ASP A 206 -3.25 -15.06 -3.88
CA ASP A 206 -2.74 -15.30 -5.23
C ASP A 206 -1.55 -14.41 -5.58
N ALA A 207 -1.60 -13.15 -5.16
CA ALA A 207 -0.50 -12.21 -5.33
C ALA A 207 0.75 -12.68 -4.56
N LEU A 208 0.59 -13.13 -3.31
CA LEU A 208 1.70 -13.70 -2.52
C LEU A 208 2.25 -14.98 -3.13
N ARG A 209 1.37 -15.89 -3.58
CA ARG A 209 1.79 -17.11 -4.28
C ARG A 209 2.60 -16.79 -5.53
N LYS A 210 2.21 -15.76 -6.28
CA LYS A 210 2.97 -15.30 -7.44
C LYS A 210 4.33 -14.72 -7.06
N LEU A 211 4.41 -13.88 -6.03
CA LEU A 211 5.70 -13.36 -5.53
C LEU A 211 6.64 -14.48 -5.06
N ARG A 212 6.14 -15.48 -4.34
CA ARG A 212 6.93 -16.65 -3.92
C ARG A 212 7.52 -17.39 -5.13
N ALA A 213 6.73 -17.55 -6.19
CA ALA A 213 7.16 -18.24 -7.40
C ALA A 213 8.22 -17.47 -8.19
N ASP A 214 8.22 -16.13 -8.10
CA ASP A 214 9.24 -15.27 -8.71
C ASP A 214 10.61 -15.38 -7.99
N GLY A 215 10.72 -16.15 -6.90
CA GLY A 215 11.96 -16.81 -6.46
C GLY A 215 13.01 -15.95 -5.74
N ASN A 216 12.72 -14.68 -5.45
CA ASN A 216 13.73 -13.74 -4.96
C ASN A 216 13.58 -13.45 -3.46
N HIS A 217 14.65 -13.67 -2.70
CA HIS A 217 14.84 -13.29 -1.29
C HIS A 217 13.90 -13.90 -0.25
N GLN A 218 14.16 -15.15 0.14
CA GLN A 218 13.43 -15.85 1.21
C GLN A 218 13.28 -15.03 2.50
N ARG A 219 14.33 -14.31 2.94
CA ARG A 219 14.26 -13.46 4.15
C ARG A 219 13.29 -12.28 3.99
N LEU A 220 13.34 -11.59 2.85
CA LEU A 220 12.43 -10.47 2.59
C LEU A 220 10.99 -10.97 2.40
N MET A 221 10.80 -12.08 1.69
CA MET A 221 9.49 -12.70 1.54
C MET A 221 8.91 -13.10 2.91
N ALA A 222 9.71 -13.69 3.79
CA ALA A 222 9.28 -14.04 5.14
C ALA A 222 8.87 -12.81 5.96
N ALA A 223 9.64 -11.72 5.91
CA ALA A 223 9.27 -10.46 6.57
C ALA A 223 7.98 -9.88 5.99
N PHE A 224 7.86 -9.87 4.66
CA PHE A 224 6.66 -9.42 3.96
C PHE A 224 5.42 -10.21 4.36
N GLU A 225 5.50 -11.54 4.44
CA GLU A 225 4.39 -12.39 4.88
C GLU A 225 4.05 -12.19 6.35
N GLN A 226 5.06 -11.98 7.19
CA GLN A 226 4.87 -11.73 8.61
C GLN A 226 4.12 -10.42 8.85
N ASP A 227 4.48 -9.37 8.11
CA ASP A 227 3.99 -8.01 8.34
C ASP A 227 2.75 -7.67 7.48
N ILE A 228 2.55 -8.28 6.32
CA ILE A 228 1.35 -8.06 5.50
C ILE A 228 0.28 -9.11 5.78
N GLY A 229 0.71 -10.38 5.93
CA GLY A 229 -0.20 -11.52 6.12
C GLY A 229 -0.83 -12.01 4.81
N GLU A 230 -1.34 -13.24 4.83
CA GLU A 230 -2.00 -13.86 3.67
C GLU A 230 -3.36 -13.24 3.36
N TYR A 231 -4.08 -12.85 4.41
CA TYR A 231 -5.36 -12.15 4.34
C TYR A 231 -5.24 -10.80 5.06
N PRO A 232 -4.64 -9.80 4.41
CA PRO A 232 -4.45 -8.47 4.99
C PRO A 232 -5.81 -7.77 5.21
N PRO A 233 -5.89 -6.80 6.14
CA PRO A 233 -7.13 -6.06 6.41
C PRO A 233 -7.66 -5.39 5.15
N GLY A 234 -8.98 -5.40 4.98
CA GLY A 234 -9.65 -5.01 3.73
C GLY A 234 -9.88 -6.17 2.75
N THR A 235 -9.26 -7.33 2.96
CA THR A 235 -9.54 -8.53 2.16
C THR A 235 -10.95 -9.05 2.44
N LEU A 236 -11.75 -9.23 1.40
CA LEU A 236 -13.04 -9.89 1.49
C LEU A 236 -12.84 -11.40 1.56
N VAL A 237 -13.53 -12.07 2.47
CA VAL A 237 -13.36 -13.50 2.73
C VAL A 237 -14.69 -14.21 2.93
N ARG A 238 -14.69 -15.51 2.64
CA ARG A 238 -15.70 -16.47 3.08
C ARG A 238 -15.15 -17.25 4.25
N LEU A 239 -15.94 -17.38 5.32
CA LEU A 239 -15.61 -18.21 6.47
C LEU A 239 -16.10 -19.65 6.25
N ALA A 240 -15.56 -20.60 7.01
CA ALA A 240 -15.87 -22.03 6.89
C ALA A 240 -17.35 -22.35 7.16
N ASN A 241 -18.03 -21.58 8.01
CA ASN A 241 -19.47 -21.69 8.24
C ASN A 241 -20.33 -21.14 7.08
N GLY A 242 -19.74 -20.47 6.09
CA GLY A 242 -20.42 -19.88 4.94
C GLY A 242 -20.69 -18.38 5.05
N GLU A 243 -20.48 -17.76 6.21
CA GLU A 243 -20.57 -16.30 6.38
C GLU A 243 -19.55 -15.60 5.47
N THR A 244 -19.86 -14.37 5.07
CA THR A 244 -18.93 -13.53 4.30
C THR A 244 -18.63 -12.26 5.06
N GLY A 245 -17.39 -11.81 4.99
CA GLY A 245 -16.92 -10.69 5.77
C GLY A 245 -15.69 -10.02 5.17
N VAL A 246 -15.20 -9.02 5.89
CA VAL A 246 -13.94 -8.34 5.59
C VAL A 246 -12.96 -8.58 6.73
N VAL A 247 -11.71 -8.90 6.40
CA VAL A 247 -10.65 -8.93 7.40
C VAL A 247 -10.48 -7.53 7.98
N SER A 248 -10.67 -7.40 9.27
CA SER A 248 -10.59 -6.15 10.01
C SER A 248 -9.29 -6.02 10.80
N SER A 249 -8.69 -7.12 11.22
CA SER A 249 -7.36 -7.10 11.86
C SER A 249 -6.55 -8.33 11.52
N ARG A 250 -5.23 -8.14 11.36
CA ARG A 250 -4.26 -9.24 11.17
C ARG A 250 -4.09 -10.06 12.43
N ARG A 251 -4.21 -9.42 13.60
CA ARG A 251 -3.99 -10.01 14.92
C ARG A 251 -4.90 -9.34 15.93
N GLY A 252 -6.00 -9.98 16.28
CA GLY A 252 -6.87 -9.58 17.39
C GLY A 252 -6.18 -9.77 18.75
N GLU A 253 -6.88 -9.46 19.84
CA GLU A 253 -6.39 -9.68 21.21
C GLU A 253 -5.98 -11.13 21.45
N ASP A 254 -6.69 -12.03 20.79
CA ASP A 254 -6.47 -13.45 20.88
C ASP A 254 -5.23 -13.84 20.03
N GLY A 255 -4.81 -13.04 19.04
CA GLY A 255 -3.67 -13.27 18.15
C GLY A 255 -4.04 -13.90 16.81
N ALA A 256 -5.32 -14.19 16.57
CA ALA A 256 -5.84 -14.67 15.29
C ALA A 256 -6.36 -13.51 14.43
N ILE A 257 -6.57 -13.79 13.14
CA ILE A 257 -7.18 -12.84 12.22
C ILE A 257 -8.62 -12.58 12.67
N GLN A 258 -9.04 -11.31 12.57
CA GLN A 258 -10.39 -10.90 12.93
C GLN A 258 -11.16 -10.49 11.69
N VAL A 259 -12.36 -11.03 11.53
CA VAL A 259 -13.23 -10.77 10.39
C VAL A 259 -14.51 -10.11 10.87
N HIS A 260 -14.82 -8.93 10.33
CA HIS A 260 -16.16 -8.35 10.49
C HIS A 260 -17.08 -9.01 9.46
N THR A 261 -18.06 -9.77 9.94
CA THR A 261 -19.05 -10.43 9.09
C THR A 261 -20.05 -9.42 8.58
N LEU A 262 -20.23 -9.47 7.27
CA LEU A 262 -21.11 -8.56 6.54
C LEU A 262 -22.42 -9.26 6.20
N ARG A 263 -22.39 -10.56 5.90
CA ARG A 263 -23.58 -11.37 5.60
C ARG A 263 -23.50 -12.75 6.25
N ASP A 264 -24.66 -13.27 6.63
CA ASP A 264 -24.84 -14.64 7.10
C ASP A 264 -24.77 -15.67 5.96
N THR A 265 -25.04 -16.94 6.27
CA THR A 265 -25.02 -18.06 5.32
C THR A 265 -26.14 -18.02 4.28
N LEU A 266 -27.21 -17.27 4.53
CA LEU A 266 -28.33 -17.03 3.61
C LEU A 266 -28.13 -15.74 2.80
N GLY A 267 -27.03 -15.03 3.02
CA GLY A 267 -26.73 -13.75 2.39
C GLY A 267 -27.46 -12.57 3.03
N VAL A 268 -28.07 -12.71 4.20
CA VAL A 268 -28.70 -11.61 4.92
C VAL A 268 -27.63 -10.74 5.58
N PRO A 269 -27.66 -9.41 5.43
CA PRO A 269 -26.68 -8.53 6.07
C PRO A 269 -26.73 -8.57 7.60
N PHE A 270 -25.58 -8.59 8.26
CA PHE A 270 -25.47 -8.31 9.70
C PHE A 270 -25.59 -6.81 9.96
N LEU A 271 -26.43 -6.41 10.93
CA LEU A 271 -26.57 -5.01 11.37
C LEU A 271 -26.81 -4.98 12.91
N PRO A 272 -25.82 -4.52 13.72
CA PRO A 272 -24.47 -4.11 13.33
C PRO A 272 -23.64 -5.31 12.81
N PHE A 273 -22.52 -5.04 12.14
CA PHE A 273 -21.57 -6.09 11.77
C PHE A 273 -21.03 -6.76 13.03
N GLU A 274 -20.87 -8.08 12.98
CA GLU A 274 -20.33 -8.87 14.08
C GLU A 274 -18.88 -9.22 13.80
N GLN A 275 -18.05 -9.30 14.85
CA GLN A 275 -16.66 -9.70 14.72
C GLN A 275 -16.51 -11.19 15.01
N ARG A 276 -15.78 -11.90 14.14
CA ARG A 276 -15.44 -13.32 14.28
C ARG A 276 -13.93 -13.48 14.37
N SER A 277 -13.48 -14.33 15.29
CA SER A 277 -12.08 -14.74 15.36
C SER A 277 -11.86 -16.00 14.55
N THR A 278 -10.84 -15.99 13.68
CA THR A 278 -10.45 -17.19 12.92
C THR A 278 -9.77 -18.25 13.80
N ARG A 279 -9.61 -18.01 15.10
CA ARG A 279 -9.23 -19.04 16.08
C ARG A 279 -10.26 -20.15 16.16
N GLU A 280 -11.53 -19.80 16.01
CA GLU A 280 -12.61 -20.77 16.03
C GLU A 280 -12.67 -21.51 14.68
N PRO A 281 -12.60 -22.86 14.65
CA PRO A 281 -12.47 -23.59 13.39
C PRO A 281 -13.59 -23.34 12.37
N HIS A 282 -14.81 -23.09 12.84
CA HIS A 282 -15.96 -22.79 11.97
C HIS A 282 -15.94 -21.36 11.42
N PHE A 283 -15.11 -20.47 11.98
CA PHE A 283 -14.81 -19.15 11.44
C PHE A 283 -13.43 -19.09 10.77
N ALA A 284 -12.79 -20.23 10.49
CA ALA A 284 -11.58 -20.25 9.68
C ALA A 284 -11.86 -19.66 8.28
N ILE A 285 -10.87 -18.99 7.68
CA ILE A 285 -11.01 -18.44 6.33
C ILE A 285 -11.01 -19.60 5.33
N ALA A 286 -12.13 -19.76 4.60
CA ALA A 286 -12.27 -20.75 3.55
C ALA A 286 -11.73 -20.25 2.20
N GLY A 287 -11.72 -18.94 1.98
CA GLY A 287 -11.14 -18.34 0.78
C GLY A 287 -11.36 -16.82 0.68
N ALA A 288 -10.52 -16.16 -0.12
CA ALA A 288 -10.68 -14.75 -0.46
C ALA A 288 -11.74 -14.56 -1.56
N LEU A 289 -12.37 -13.40 -1.58
CA LEU A 289 -13.44 -13.03 -2.50
C LEU A 289 -13.10 -11.72 -3.22
N HIS A 290 -13.57 -11.60 -4.46
CA HIS A 290 -13.60 -10.31 -5.15
C HIS A 290 -14.85 -9.51 -4.75
N GLU A 291 -14.80 -8.19 -4.96
CA GLU A 291 -15.90 -7.28 -4.58
C GLU A 291 -17.25 -7.67 -5.18
N ASP A 292 -17.28 -8.01 -6.48
CA ASP A 292 -18.51 -8.41 -7.18
C ASP A 292 -19.19 -9.63 -6.54
N SER A 293 -18.39 -10.52 -5.96
CA SER A 293 -18.85 -11.75 -5.32
C SER A 293 -19.34 -11.55 -3.88
N ALA A 294 -18.93 -10.46 -3.22
CA ALA A 294 -19.39 -10.11 -1.88
C ALA A 294 -20.72 -9.33 -1.90
N GLY A 295 -21.01 -8.65 -3.02
CA GLY A 295 -22.32 -8.04 -3.29
C GLY A 295 -22.78 -7.01 -2.25
N LEU A 296 -21.87 -6.37 -1.51
CA LEU A 296 -22.21 -5.41 -0.45
C LEU A 296 -21.20 -4.26 -0.40
N ARG A 297 -21.71 -3.05 -0.12
CA ARG A 297 -20.92 -1.84 0.08
C ARG A 297 -20.87 -1.52 1.58
N PHE A 298 -19.68 -1.31 2.10
CA PHE A 298 -19.44 -0.76 3.44
C PHE A 298 -18.39 0.35 3.32
N SER A 299 -18.42 1.29 4.26
CA SER A 299 -17.39 2.31 4.41
C SER A 299 -16.29 1.83 5.34
N MET A 300 -15.07 2.35 5.17
CA MET A 300 -13.96 2.07 6.07
C MET A 300 -14.32 2.39 7.54
N ARG A 301 -15.03 3.50 7.77
CA ARG A 301 -15.49 3.91 9.12
C ARG A 301 -16.42 2.90 9.79
N GLN A 302 -17.23 2.14 9.03
CA GLN A 302 -18.10 1.12 9.61
C GLN A 302 -17.34 -0.08 10.19
N ILE A 303 -16.09 -0.31 9.77
CA ILE A 303 -15.27 -1.45 10.21
C ILE A 303 -14.19 -1.00 11.21
N TRP A 304 -13.54 0.13 10.95
CA TRP A 304 -12.40 0.60 11.74
C TRP A 304 -12.67 1.90 12.54
N GLY A 305 -13.91 2.38 12.55
CA GLY A 305 -14.30 3.56 13.32
C GLY A 305 -13.59 4.85 12.88
N ASP A 306 -13.34 5.74 13.84
CA ASP A 306 -12.83 7.09 13.56
C ASP A 306 -11.38 7.10 13.04
N ALA A 307 -10.61 6.03 13.26
CA ALA A 307 -9.29 5.87 12.64
C ALA A 307 -9.36 5.79 11.10
N ALA A 308 -10.53 5.46 10.57
CA ALA A 308 -10.81 5.28 9.16
C ALA A 308 -11.82 6.31 8.59
N ALA A 309 -12.07 7.41 9.32
CA ALA A 309 -12.92 8.49 8.83
C ALA A 309 -12.20 9.29 7.72
N VAL A 310 -12.88 9.60 6.62
CA VAL A 310 -12.33 10.48 5.56
C VAL A 310 -12.29 11.92 6.04
#